data_AF-A0A7S1RML9-F1
#
_entry.id   AF-A0A7S1RML9-F1
#
_cell.length_a   1.000
_cell.length_b   1.000
_cell.length_c   1.000
_cell.angle_alpha   90.00
_cell.angle_beta   90.00
_cell.angle_gamma   90.00
#
_symmetry.space_group_name_H-M   'P 1'
#
loop_
_entity.id
_entity.type
_entity.pdbx_description
1 polymer ?
#
loop_
_entity_poly.entity_id
_entity_poly.type
_entity_poly.pdbx_seq_one_letter_code
_entity_poly.pdbx_strand_id
1 'polypeptide(L)'
;DIMEANMYAWHSTLHTLHDHNGLGKGYGGGSNFNGPRDWTSQQYGPGASCIDTNKPFEVAVSFPAQAGFQAMEVALSQDGSSCPLSLRVDGYAGMAELSEALAA
;
A
#
# COMPACT_ATOMS: atom_id res chain seq x y z
N ASP A 1 0.22 7.75 4.19
CA ASP A 1 -0.34 7.79 2.82
C ASP A 1 -1.00 6.49 2.38
N ILE A 2 -2.26 6.57 1.96
CA ILE A 2 -3.03 5.42 1.47
C ILE A 2 -2.48 4.92 0.11
N MET A 3 -2.28 5.84 -0.83
CA MET A 3 -1.86 5.54 -2.21
C MET A 3 -0.91 6.62 -2.71
N GLU A 4 0.36 6.23 -2.87
CA GLU A 4 1.40 6.97 -3.57
C GLU A 4 1.83 6.11 -4.77
N ALA A 5 1.19 6.30 -5.93
CA ALA A 5 1.30 5.36 -7.03
C ALA A 5 1.32 6.01 -8.41
N ASN A 6 1.84 5.26 -9.37
CA ASN A 6 1.69 5.49 -10.81
C ASN A 6 1.47 4.14 -11.52
N MET A 7 1.50 4.14 -12.86
CA MET A 7 1.25 2.93 -13.64
C MET A 7 2.31 1.82 -13.41
N TYR A 8 3.48 2.14 -12.88
CA TYR A 8 4.65 1.25 -12.73
C TYR A 8 5.05 0.99 -11.28
N ALA A 9 4.46 1.69 -10.33
CA ALA A 9 4.79 1.59 -8.92
C ALA A 9 3.58 1.88 -8.04
N TRP A 10 3.52 1.21 -6.90
CA TRP A 10 2.54 1.41 -5.84
C TRP A 10 3.24 1.50 -4.50
N HIS A 11 2.84 2.47 -3.69
CA HIS A 11 3.32 2.61 -2.34
C HIS A 11 2.18 3.01 -1.39
N SER A 12 2.12 2.32 -0.25
CA SER A 12 1.25 2.66 0.87
C SER A 12 2.12 2.78 2.13
N THR A 13 2.05 3.93 2.81
CA THR A 13 3.02 4.33 3.84
C THR A 13 2.33 4.69 5.14
N LEU A 14 2.80 4.14 6.24
CA LEU A 14 2.54 4.71 7.56
C LEU A 14 3.70 5.62 7.95
N HIS A 15 3.40 6.86 8.31
CA HIS A 15 4.39 7.80 8.82
C HIS A 15 3.75 8.75 9.83
N THR A 16 4.51 9.14 10.85
CA THR A 16 4.11 10.20 11.77
C THR A 16 4.55 11.57 11.27
N LEU A 17 4.17 12.64 11.99
CA LEU A 17 4.51 14.00 11.60
C LEU A 17 6.03 14.23 11.44
N HIS A 18 6.84 13.49 12.19
CA HIS A 18 8.30 13.68 12.26
C HIS A 18 9.12 12.58 11.60
N ASP A 19 8.48 11.54 11.07
CA ASP A 19 9.16 10.48 10.33
C ASP A 19 8.87 10.60 8.84
N HIS A 20 9.76 11.29 8.13
CA HIS A 20 9.59 11.51 6.69
C HIS A 20 9.72 10.24 5.83
N ASN A 21 10.33 9.16 6.36
CA ASN A 21 10.50 7.92 5.59
C ASN A 21 9.33 6.98 5.80
N GLY A 22 8.89 6.83 7.05
CA GLY A 22 7.80 5.93 7.41
C GLY A 22 8.11 4.45 7.19
N LEU A 23 7.05 3.65 7.26
CA LEU A 23 7.04 2.25 6.89
C LEU A 23 6.11 2.04 5.68
N GLY A 24 6.72 1.71 4.54
CA GLY A 24 6.04 1.53 3.27
C GLY A 24 5.97 0.07 2.80
N LYS A 25 4.92 -0.26 2.05
CA LYS A 25 4.79 -1.52 1.30
C LYS A 25 4.24 -1.29 -0.10
N GLY A 26 4.45 -2.27 -0.98
CA GLY A 26 3.93 -2.26 -2.35
C GLY A 26 4.93 -2.77 -3.37
N TYR A 27 5.06 -2.04 -4.48
CA TYR A 27 5.91 -2.41 -5.60
C TYR A 27 6.54 -1.17 -6.24
N GLY A 28 7.82 -1.25 -6.58
CA GLY A 28 8.52 -0.20 -7.33
C GLY A 28 9.78 0.31 -6.65
N GLY A 29 10.46 1.26 -7.27
CA GLY A 29 11.87 1.58 -6.99
C GLY A 29 12.73 1.17 -8.17
N GLY A 30 14.05 1.24 -8.04
CA GLY A 30 14.96 1.05 -9.18
C GLY A 30 16.35 0.62 -8.77
N SER A 31 17.25 0.55 -9.74
CA SER A 31 18.65 0.16 -9.55
C SER A 31 19.39 0.96 -8.47
N ASN A 32 18.97 2.21 -8.24
CA ASN A 32 19.56 3.12 -7.26
C ASN A 32 18.68 3.34 -6.02
N PHE A 33 17.53 2.67 -5.90
CA PHE A 33 16.61 2.84 -4.78
C PHE A 33 15.85 1.55 -4.46
N ASN A 34 16.10 1.03 -3.26
CA ASN A 34 15.37 -0.12 -2.72
C ASN A 34 13.99 0.35 -2.24
N GLY A 35 13.02 0.35 -3.14
CA GLY A 35 11.60 0.44 -2.78
C GLY A 35 11.00 -0.95 -2.48
N PRO A 36 9.71 -1.00 -2.12
CA PRO A 36 9.04 -2.24 -1.79
C PRO A 36 9.03 -3.28 -2.92
N ARG A 37 8.95 -4.56 -2.51
CA ARG A 37 9.01 -5.75 -3.39
C ARG A 37 7.92 -6.75 -3.03
N ASP A 38 6.81 -6.29 -2.45
CA ASP A 38 5.69 -7.14 -2.03
C ASP A 38 4.99 -7.76 -3.26
N TRP A 39 5.05 -7.10 -4.42
CA TRP A 39 4.58 -7.61 -5.71
C TRP A 39 5.64 -7.52 -6.81
N THR A 40 5.33 -8.02 -8.00
CA THR A 40 6.18 -7.92 -9.19
C THR A 40 5.53 -7.10 -10.31
N SER A 41 6.29 -6.76 -11.36
CA SER A 41 5.76 -6.12 -12.57
C SER A 41 4.73 -6.98 -13.31
N GLN A 42 4.76 -8.29 -13.15
CA GLN A 42 3.74 -9.19 -13.72
C GLN A 42 2.42 -9.12 -12.95
N GLN A 43 2.44 -8.66 -11.70
CA GLN A 43 1.27 -8.53 -10.85
C GLN A 43 0.67 -7.13 -10.91
N TYR A 44 1.49 -6.07 -10.82
CA TYR A 44 1.04 -4.68 -10.92
C TYR A 44 1.85 -3.94 -11.98
N GLY A 45 1.17 -3.43 -13.01
CA GLY A 45 1.82 -2.69 -14.09
C GLY A 45 1.01 -2.69 -15.38
N PRO A 46 1.50 -1.99 -16.43
CA PRO A 46 0.79 -1.97 -17.71
C PRO A 46 0.80 -3.37 -18.32
N GLY A 47 -0.38 -3.94 -18.56
CA GLY A 47 -0.56 -5.29 -19.09
C GLY A 47 -0.27 -6.42 -18.09
N ALA A 48 -0.13 -6.11 -16.79
CA ALA A 48 0.05 -7.11 -15.75
C ALA A 48 -1.19 -8.01 -15.63
N SER A 49 -0.99 -9.25 -15.14
CA SER A 49 -2.06 -10.24 -15.07
C SER A 49 -3.03 -10.03 -13.93
N CYS A 50 -2.59 -9.36 -12.86
CA CYS A 50 -3.42 -9.14 -11.67
C CYS A 50 -4.08 -7.76 -11.69
N ILE A 51 -3.27 -6.69 -11.82
CA ILE A 51 -3.74 -5.31 -11.95
C ILE A 51 -3.07 -4.69 -13.18
N ASP A 52 -3.76 -4.73 -14.31
CA ASP A 52 -3.38 -4.03 -15.54
C ASP A 52 -3.66 -2.53 -15.37
N THR A 53 -2.61 -1.74 -15.16
CA THR A 53 -2.75 -0.30 -14.93
C THR A 53 -3.13 0.50 -16.17
N ASN A 54 -3.26 -0.13 -17.36
CA ASN A 54 -3.91 0.49 -18.52
C ASN A 54 -5.44 0.53 -18.41
N LYS A 55 -6.01 -0.12 -17.39
CA LYS A 55 -7.45 -0.19 -17.15
C LYS A 55 -7.76 0.29 -15.72
N PRO A 56 -8.99 0.75 -15.46
CA PRO A 56 -9.43 1.02 -14.10
C PRO A 56 -9.34 -0.23 -13.22
N PHE A 57 -9.11 -0.01 -11.92
CA PHE A 57 -9.18 -1.02 -10.88
C PHE A 57 -9.71 -0.36 -9.60
N GLU A 58 -10.19 -1.16 -8.67
CA GLU A 58 -10.69 -0.70 -7.38
C GLU A 58 -9.62 -0.81 -6.30
N VAL A 59 -9.65 0.14 -5.37
CA VAL A 59 -8.80 0.18 -4.19
C VAL A 59 -9.69 0.23 -2.96
N ALA A 60 -9.62 -0.80 -2.13
CA ALA A 60 -10.28 -0.87 -0.84
C ALA A 60 -9.24 -0.75 0.27
N VAL A 61 -9.57 0.01 1.32
CA VAL A 61 -8.66 0.26 2.44
C VAL A 61 -9.42 0.09 3.75
N SER A 62 -8.81 -0.62 4.69
CA SER A 62 -9.34 -0.78 6.05
C SER A 62 -8.28 -0.37 7.07
N PHE A 63 -8.76 0.19 8.19
CA PHE A 63 -7.94 0.58 9.33
C PHE A 63 -8.43 -0.21 10.56
N PRO A 64 -8.06 -1.50 10.71
CA PRO A 64 -8.42 -2.27 11.89
C PRO A 64 -8.02 -1.55 13.17
N ALA A 65 -9.02 -1.31 14.02
CA ALA A 65 -8.85 -0.71 15.33
C ALA A 65 -9.56 -1.58 16.39
N GLN A 66 -8.84 -1.94 17.45
CA GLN A 66 -9.43 -2.58 18.64
C GLN A 66 -9.25 -1.68 19.85
N ALA A 67 -8.02 -1.61 20.37
CA ALA A 67 -7.59 -0.72 21.45
C ALA A 67 -6.60 0.36 20.93
N GLY A 68 -6.80 0.79 19.69
CA GLY A 68 -5.85 1.60 18.91
C GLY A 68 -5.73 1.09 17.48
N PHE A 69 -5.09 1.88 16.64
CA PHE A 69 -4.80 1.57 15.24
C PHE A 69 -3.81 0.40 15.14
N GLN A 70 -4.13 -0.62 14.34
CA GLN A 70 -3.34 -1.87 14.26
C GLN A 70 -2.62 -2.08 12.93
N ALA A 71 -3.19 -1.62 11.83
CA ALA A 71 -2.59 -1.73 10.51
C ALA A 71 -3.36 -0.88 9.51
N MET A 72 -2.72 -0.52 8.41
CA MET A 72 -3.41 -0.16 7.18
C MET A 72 -3.43 -1.39 6.26
N GLU A 73 -4.63 -1.87 5.92
CA GLU A 73 -4.79 -2.96 4.95
C GLU A 73 -5.31 -2.38 3.64
N VAL A 74 -4.64 -2.71 2.54
CA VAL A 74 -4.95 -2.24 1.21
C VAL A 74 -5.23 -3.44 0.34
N ALA A 75 -6.33 -3.42 -0.41
CA ALA A 75 -6.68 -4.44 -1.39
C ALA A 75 -6.96 -3.79 -2.75
N LEU A 76 -6.33 -4.32 -3.79
CA LEU A 76 -6.55 -3.93 -5.18
C LEU A 76 -7.28 -5.07 -5.89
N SER A 77 -8.35 -4.74 -6.61
CA SER A 77 -9.11 -5.69 -7.43
C SER A 77 -9.44 -5.10 -8.78
N GLN A 78 -9.44 -5.91 -9.83
CA GLN A 78 -9.75 -5.48 -11.18
C GLN A 78 -10.76 -6.43 -11.82
N ASP A 79 -11.79 -5.88 -12.45
CA ASP A 79 -12.79 -6.68 -13.16
C ASP A 79 -12.12 -7.54 -14.25
N GLY A 80 -12.55 -8.80 -14.35
CA GLY A 80 -11.93 -9.79 -15.23
C GLY A 80 -10.59 -10.37 -14.75
N SER A 81 -10.06 -9.96 -13.60
CA SER A 81 -8.88 -10.55 -12.96
C SER A 81 -9.27 -11.41 -11.74
N SER A 82 -8.61 -12.56 -11.58
CA SER A 82 -8.85 -13.49 -10.46
C SER A 82 -7.82 -13.41 -9.34
N CYS A 83 -6.82 -12.53 -9.46
CA CYS A 83 -5.77 -12.37 -8.46
C CYS A 83 -5.76 -10.93 -7.90
N PRO A 84 -6.61 -10.62 -6.92
CA PRO A 84 -6.49 -9.36 -6.20
C PRO A 84 -5.12 -9.28 -5.50
N LEU A 85 -4.60 -8.07 -5.38
CA LEU A 85 -3.36 -7.81 -4.65
C LEU A 85 -3.68 -7.23 -3.28
N SER A 86 -2.88 -7.55 -2.27
CA SER A 86 -3.11 -7.04 -0.92
C SER A 86 -1.81 -6.66 -0.23
N LEU A 87 -1.88 -5.62 0.59
CA LEU A 87 -0.83 -5.18 1.50
C LEU A 87 -1.42 -5.05 2.90
N ARG A 88 -0.59 -5.36 3.89
CA ARG A 88 -0.84 -5.05 5.28
C ARG A 88 0.38 -4.31 5.83
N VAL A 89 0.22 -3.02 6.12
CA VAL A 89 1.25 -2.17 6.72
C VAL A 89 1.00 -2.12 8.21
N ASP A 90 1.81 -2.83 8.98
CA ASP A 90 1.74 -2.94 10.44
C ASP A 90 3.15 -2.97 11.05
N GLY A 91 3.25 -3.07 12.37
CA GLY A 91 4.54 -3.14 13.07
C GLY A 91 5.35 -1.84 13.00
N TYR A 92 4.73 -0.73 12.62
CA TYR A 92 5.36 0.59 12.59
C TYR A 92 5.61 1.11 14.02
N ALA A 93 6.75 1.77 14.25
CA ALA A 93 7.07 2.31 15.58
C ALA A 93 6.11 3.45 15.99
N GLY A 94 5.58 4.20 15.03
CA GLY A 94 4.69 5.35 15.24
C GLY A 94 3.20 5.01 15.42
N MET A 95 2.83 3.75 15.69
CA MET A 95 1.41 3.35 15.74
C MET A 95 0.61 4.02 16.86
N ALA A 96 1.24 4.35 17.99
CA ALA A 96 0.57 5.07 19.08
C ALA A 96 0.18 6.49 18.64
N GLU A 97 1.12 7.25 18.06
CA GLU A 97 0.85 8.60 17.52
C GLU A 97 -0.19 8.54 16.40
N LEU A 98 -0.10 7.56 15.50
CA LEU A 98 -1.11 7.36 14.45
C LEU A 98 -2.48 6.98 14.99
N SER A 99 -2.55 6.24 16.11
CA SER A 99 -3.82 5.92 16.77
C SER A 99 -4.52 7.17 17.27
N GLU A 100 -3.77 8.11 17.85
CA GLU A 100 -4.29 9.39 18.30
C GLU A 100 -4.67 10.29 17.11
N ALA A 101 -3.84 10.34 16.08
CA ALA A 101 -4.07 11.17 14.89
C ALA A 101 -5.28 10.71 14.06
N LEU A 102 -5.59 9.41 14.04
CA LEU A 102 -6.73 8.83 13.30
C LEU A 102 -7.99 8.68 14.17
N ALA A 103 -7.94 9.04 15.45
CA ALA A 103 -9.12 9.02 16.32
C ALA A 103 -10.12 10.08 15.85
N ALA A 104 -11.39 9.66 15.69
CA ALA A 104 -12.50 10.51 15.25
C ALA A 104 -13.09 11.36 16.38
#